data_AF-L0PHD5-F1
#
_entry.id   AF-L0PHD5-F1
#
_cell.length_a   1.000
_cell.length_b   1.000
_cell.length_c   1.000
_cell.angle_alpha   90.00
_cell.angle_beta   90.00
_cell.angle_gamma   90.00
#
_symmetry.space_group_name_H-M   'P 1'
#
loop_
_entity.id
_entity.type
_entity.pdbx_description
1 polymer ?
#
loop_
_entity_poly.entity_id
_entity_poly.type
_entity_poly.pdbx_seq_one_letter_code
_entity_poly.pdbx_strand_id
1 'polypeptide(L)'
;MNINWDDFTVHDAASILRRYLNYLPEPIIPHRFYQAFRNPLRNEFYDEQDVILAYKGLIASLPLMNQQLLLYILDLLAAFASKSDENLMT
;
A
#
# COMPACT_ATOMS: atom_id res chain seq x y z
N MET A 1 2.25 24.14 -10.89
CA MET A 1 1.53 23.39 -11.94
C MET A 1 0.10 23.25 -11.46
N ASN A 2 -0.83 24.01 -12.05
CA ASN A 2 -2.24 23.95 -11.65
C ASN A 2 -2.89 22.81 -12.43
N ILE A 3 -3.10 21.67 -11.78
CA ILE A 3 -3.79 20.54 -12.40
C ILE A 3 -5.27 20.89 -12.36
N ASN A 4 -5.87 21.18 -13.52
CA ASN A 4 -7.32 21.35 -13.62
C ASN A 4 -7.97 19.96 -13.56
N TRP A 5 -8.79 19.73 -12.53
CA TRP A 5 -9.45 18.44 -12.26
C TRP A 5 -10.89 18.39 -12.78
N ASP A 6 -11.41 19.48 -13.35
CA ASP A 6 -12.84 19.61 -13.71
C ASP A 6 -13.30 18.59 -14.77
N ASP A 7 -12.37 18.09 -15.61
CA ASP A 7 -12.65 17.10 -16.67
C ASP A 7 -12.26 15.66 -16.30
N PHE A 8 -11.79 15.40 -15.07
CA PHE A 8 -11.27 14.08 -14.66
C PHE A 8 -12.17 13.40 -13.63
N THR A 9 -12.33 12.09 -13.76
CA THR A 9 -13.09 11.26 -12.84
C THR A 9 -12.22 10.66 -11.73
N VAL A 10 -12.85 10.17 -10.66
CA VAL A 10 -12.16 9.38 -9.61
C VAL A 10 -11.48 8.14 -10.20
N HIS A 11 -12.05 7.56 -11.25
CA HIS A 11 -11.45 6.41 -11.95
C HIS A 11 -10.16 6.79 -12.68
N ASP A 12 -10.05 8.01 -13.19
CA ASP A 12 -8.82 8.52 -13.81
C ASP A 12 -7.72 8.66 -12.75
N ALA A 13 -8.05 9.24 -11.59
CA ALA A 13 -7.12 9.35 -10.46
C ALA A 13 -6.63 7.97 -9.99
N ALA A 14 -7.53 6.99 -9.87
CA ALA A 14 -7.17 5.61 -9.51
C ALA A 14 -6.27 4.94 -10.57
N SER A 15 -6.57 5.18 -11.86
CA SER A 15 -5.77 4.66 -12.98
C SER A 15 -4.37 5.25 -12.99
N ILE A 16 -4.23 6.56 -12.72
CA ILE A 16 -2.94 7.24 -12.61
C ILE A 16 -2.15 6.71 -11.41
N LEU A 17 -2.78 6.52 -10.24
CA LEU A 17 -2.13 5.95 -9.07
C LEU A 17 -1.58 4.54 -9.35
N ARG A 18 -2.42 3.66 -9.92
CA ARG A 18 -2.00 2.31 -10.32
C ARG A 18 -0.85 2.35 -11.32
N ARG A 19 -0.92 3.25 -12.30
CA ARG A 19 0.14 3.44 -13.28
C ARG A 19 1.44 3.90 -12.59
N TYR A 20 1.37 4.90 -11.72
CA TYR A 20 2.54 5.38 -10.99
C TYR A 20 3.25 4.24 -10.25
N LEU A 21 2.52 3.43 -9.49
CA LEU A 21 3.10 2.30 -8.74
C LEU A 21 3.71 1.24 -9.67
N ASN A 22 3.07 0.94 -10.81
CA ASN A 22 3.56 -0.05 -11.77
C ASN A 22 4.79 0.41 -12.58
N TYR A 23 4.97 1.72 -12.74
CA TYR A 23 6.10 2.30 -13.48
C TYR A 23 7.28 2.68 -12.58
N LEU A 24 7.21 2.40 -11.28
CA LEU A 24 8.37 2.57 -10.40
C LEU A 24 9.53 1.69 -10.91
N PRO A 25 10.78 2.22 -10.91
CA PRO A 25 11.94 1.46 -11.37
C PRO A 25 12.19 0.20 -10.52
N GLU A 26 11.79 0.24 -9.25
CA GLU A 26 11.71 -0.91 -8.36
C GLU A 26 10.33 -0.86 -7.66
N PRO A 27 9.64 -2.01 -7.46
CA PRO A 27 8.38 -2.03 -6.72
C PRO A 27 8.52 -1.38 -5.32
N ILE A 28 7.40 -0.85 -4.83
CA ILE A 28 7.31 -0.19 -3.51
C ILE A 28 7.85 -1.07 -2.38
N ILE A 29 7.62 -2.39 -2.45
CA ILE A 29 8.33 -3.38 -1.64
C ILE A 29 9.52 -3.87 -2.50
N PRO A 30 10.76 -3.51 -2.17
CA PRO A 30 11.93 -3.90 -2.95
C PRO A 30 12.06 -5.42 -3.04
N HIS A 31 12.62 -5.92 -4.15
CA HIS A 31 12.68 -7.36 -4.41
C HIS A 31 13.37 -8.16 -3.29
N ARG A 32 14.39 -7.57 -2.66
CA ARG A 32 15.10 -8.18 -1.52
C ARG A 32 14.23 -8.44 -0.29
N PHE A 33 13.14 -7.68 -0.11
CA PHE A 33 12.20 -7.86 0.99
C PHE A 33 11.02 -8.78 0.63
N TYR A 34 10.86 -9.14 -0.65
CA TYR A 34 9.67 -9.87 -1.13
C TYR A 34 9.42 -11.19 -0.39
N GLN A 35 10.46 -11.98 -0.13
CA GLN A 35 10.31 -13.23 0.63
C GLN A 35 9.94 -12.93 2.09
N ALA A 36 10.61 -11.96 2.71
CA ALA A 36 10.34 -11.57 4.09
C ALA A 36 8.89 -11.11 4.30
N PHE A 37 8.32 -10.36 3.35
CA PHE A 37 6.91 -9.93 3.37
C PHE A 37 5.90 -11.05 3.13
N ARG A 38 6.30 -12.20 2.58
CA ARG A 38 5.42 -13.37 2.40
C ARG A 38 5.43 -14.34 3.58
N ASN A 39 6.50 -14.33 4.37
CA ASN A 39 6.68 -15.31 5.44
C ASN A 39 5.63 -15.21 6.57
N PRO A 40 5.22 -14.02 7.05
CA PRO A 40 4.24 -13.91 8.13
C PRO A 40 2.92 -14.64 7.84
N LEU A 41 2.41 -14.52 6.61
CA LEU A 41 1.15 -15.17 6.19
C LEU A 41 1.29 -16.66 5.88
N ARG A 42 2.52 -17.17 5.75
CA ARG A 42 2.79 -18.59 5.50
C ARG A 42 3.06 -19.37 6.76
N ASN A 43 3.19 -18.69 7.89
CA ASN A 43 3.49 -19.31 9.16
C ASN A 43 2.19 -19.70 9.87
N GLU A 44 1.87 -20.99 9.86
CA GLU A 44 0.67 -21.53 10.52
C GLU A 44 0.67 -21.37 12.05
N PHE A 45 1.82 -21.04 12.64
CA PHE A 45 1.97 -20.80 14.08
C PHE A 45 1.76 -19.33 14.48
N TYR A 46 1.63 -18.41 13.53
CA TYR A 46 1.37 -17.01 13.83
C TYR A 46 -0.13 -16.77 13.99
N ASP A 47 -0.50 -16.15 15.10
CA ASP A 47 -1.83 -15.55 15.22
C ASP A 47 -1.89 -14.18 14.51
N GLU A 48 -3.06 -13.56 14.51
CA GLU A 48 -3.25 -12.26 13.86
C GLU A 48 -2.31 -11.17 14.43
N GLN A 49 -2.06 -11.18 15.73
CA GLN A 49 -1.20 -10.19 16.38
C GLN A 49 0.27 -10.41 16.03
N ASP A 50 0.72 -11.65 15.96
CA ASP A 50 2.06 -12.03 15.50
C ASP A 50 2.29 -11.57 14.06
N VAL A 51 1.30 -11.77 13.18
CA VAL A 51 1.36 -11.32 11.78
C VAL A 51 1.46 -9.79 11.71
N ILE A 52 0.62 -9.07 12.46
CA ILE A 52 0.64 -7.60 12.51
C ILE A 52 2.01 -7.11 13.01
N LEU A 53 2.53 -7.71 14.08
CA LEU A 53 3.82 -7.32 14.66
C LEU A 53 4.97 -7.57 13.67
N ALA A 54 4.95 -8.71 12.96
CA ALA A 54 5.93 -9.02 11.93
C ALA A 54 5.89 -7.99 10.79
N TYR A 55 4.70 -7.62 10.30
CA TYR A 55 4.57 -6.59 9.27
C TYR A 55 5.06 -5.22 9.73
N LYS A 56 4.77 -4.81 10.97
CA LYS A 56 5.31 -3.57 11.54
C LYS A 56 6.84 -3.54 11.51
N GLY A 57 7.49 -4.64 11.91
CA GLY A 57 8.95 -4.78 11.85
C GLY A 57 9.50 -4.72 10.42
N LEU A 58 8.83 -5.39 9.47
CA LEU A 58 9.21 -5.38 8.06
C LEU A 58 9.08 -4.00 7.44
N ILE A 59 7.98 -3.28 7.69
CA ILE A 59 7.79 -1.89 7.25
C ILE A 59 8.85 -0.98 7.88
N ALA A 60 9.20 -1.19 9.15
CA ALA A 60 10.27 -0.46 9.83
C ALA A 60 11.65 -0.68 9.18
N SER A 61 11.88 -1.86 8.59
CA SER A 61 13.16 -2.23 7.95
C SER A 61 13.31 -1.76 6.49
N LEU A 62 12.24 -1.25 5.88
CA LEU A 62 12.28 -0.75 4.50
C LEU A 62 13.17 0.51 4.42
N PRO A 63 13.79 0.79 3.25
CA PRO A 63 14.38 2.09 3.00
C PRO A 63 13.38 3.21 3.20
N LEU A 64 13.84 4.36 3.70
CA LEU A 64 13.00 5.48 4.09
C LEU A 64 11.97 5.86 3.02
N MET A 65 12.39 5.94 1.75
CA MET A 65 11.50 6.34 0.65
C MET A 65 10.39 5.30 0.39
N ASN A 66 10.73 4.01 0.44
CA ASN A 66 9.76 2.92 0.27
C ASN A 66 8.78 2.86 1.44
N GLN A 67 9.30 3.03 2.66
CA GLN A 67 8.51 3.06 3.88
C GLN A 67 7.49 4.21 3.85
N GLN A 68 7.94 5.43 3.54
CA GLN A 68 7.10 6.62 3.49
C GLN A 68 5.99 6.47 2.44
N LEU A 69 6.35 6.03 1.23
CA LEU A 69 5.35 5.79 0.19
C LEU A 69 4.36 4.71 0.60
N LEU A 70 4.81 3.62 1.22
CA LEU A 70 3.94 2.53 1.64
C LEU A 70 2.96 2.99 2.72
N LEU A 71 3.43 3.71 3.74
CA LEU A 71 2.57 4.25 4.78
C LEU A 71 1.54 5.23 4.20
N TYR A 72 1.94 6.09 3.27
CA TYR A 72 1.02 7.00 2.60
C TYR A 72 -0.08 6.25 1.82
N ILE A 73 0.28 5.18 1.11
CA ILE A 73 -0.70 4.33 0.41
C ILE A 73 -1.62 3.63 1.41
N LEU A 74 -1.10 3.13 2.53
CA LEU A 74 -1.92 2.51 3.57
C LEU A 74 -2.90 3.50 4.20
N ASP A 75 -2.47 4.73 4.48
CA ASP A 75 -3.33 5.79 5.00
C ASP A 75 -4.44 6.15 3.99
N LEU A 76 -4.08 6.24 2.71
CA LEU A 76 -5.04 6.50 1.64
C LEU A 76 -6.08 5.36 1.55
N LEU A 77 -5.64 4.11 1.58
CA LEU A 77 -6.54 2.94 1.55
C LEU A 77 -7.42 2.89 2.80
N ALA A 78 -6.89 3.22 3.98
CA ALA A 78 -7.66 3.29 5.22
C ALA A 78 -8.73 4.40 5.17
N ALA A 79 -8.42 5.55 4.58
CA ALA A 79 -9.37 6.64 4.37
C ALA A 79 -10.50 6.25 3.41
N PHE A 80 -10.24 5.39 2.42
CA PHE A 80 -11.30 4.83 1.57
C PHE A 80 -12.13 3.77 2.29
N ALA A 81 -11.46 2.88 3.05
CA ALA A 81 -12.12 1.83 3.83
C ALA A 81 -13.04 2.38 4.93
N SER A 82 -12.70 3.53 5.54
CA SER A 82 -13.55 4.18 6.55
C SER A 82 -14.86 4.75 6.00
N LYS A 83 -15.00 4.79 4.66
CA LYS A 83 -16.25 5.12 3.95
C LYS A 83 -16.81 3.93 3.15
N SER A 84 -16.49 2.69 3.55
CA SER A 84 -16.91 1.48 2.83
C SER A 84 -18.43 1.38 2.64
N ASP A 85 -19.22 1.93 3.57
CA ASP A 85 -20.69 1.96 3.49
C ASP A 85 -21.22 2.82 2.33
N GLU A 86 -20.45 3.79 1.83
CA GLU A 86 -20.78 4.59 0.64
C GLU A 86 -20.08 4.09 -0.65
N ASN A 87 -18.96 3.36 -0.52
CA ASN A 87 -18.02 3.11 -1.63
C ASN A 87 -18.02 1.68 -2.20
N LEU A 88 -18.81 0.74 -1.67
CA LEU A 88 -18.99 -0.66 -2.14
C LEU A 88 -17.70 -1.50 -2.34
N MET A 89 -16.56 -1.08 -1.79
CA MET A 89 -15.30 -1.82 -1.85
C MET A 89 -15.15 -2.68 -0.59
N THR A 90 -15.78 -3.86 -0.59
CA THR A 90 -15.46 -4.96 0.34
C THR A 90 -14.34 -5.83 -0.21
#